data_AF-A0A259N7W2-F1
#
_entry.id   AF-A0A259N7W2-F1
#
_cell.length_a   1.000
_cell.length_b   1.000
_cell.length_c   1.000
_cell.angle_alpha   90.00
_cell.angle_beta   90.00
_cell.angle_gamma   90.00
#
_symmetry.space_group_name_H-M   'P 1'
#
loop_
_entity.id
_entity.type
_entity.pdbx_description
1 polymer ?
#
loop_
_entity_poly.entity_id
_entity_poly.type
_entity_poly.pdbx_seq_one_letter_code
_entity_poly.pdbx_strand_id
1 'polypeptide(L)'
;IVEQALIRFGAPIYVRHEVVHNRFVVENLKNKGAVFVDELEEVPEGATVIFSAHGVSIKVREEAEKRGLKVFDATCPLVTKVHTEVSRLHALGREIVMIGHKGHPEVEGTLGQAKDNIYLVETPEDVQSLEIHHPDQLAYVTQTTLSVD
;
A
#
# COMPACT_ATOMS: atom_id res chain seq x y z
N ILE A 1 7.15 14.47 -3.84
CA ILE A 1 8.26 13.57 -3.44
C ILE A 1 9.07 13.12 -4.65
N VAL A 2 8.47 12.45 -5.64
CA VAL A 2 9.17 11.97 -6.85
C VAL A 2 9.97 13.06 -7.57
N GLU A 3 9.37 14.21 -7.87
CA GLU A 3 10.09 15.31 -8.54
C GLU A 3 11.30 15.82 -7.74
N GLN A 4 11.17 15.92 -6.41
CA GLN A 4 12.25 16.37 -5.55
C GLN A 4 13.39 15.34 -5.51
N ALA A 5 13.06 14.05 -5.53
CA ALA A 5 14.06 12.99 -5.64
C ALA A 5 14.80 13.06 -6.98
N LEU A 6 14.08 13.28 -8.10
CA LEU A 6 14.69 13.48 -9.42
C LEU A 6 15.62 14.69 -9.44
N ILE A 7 15.21 15.82 -8.86
CA ILE A 7 16.05 17.03 -8.76
C ILE A 7 17.30 16.76 -7.91
N ARG A 8 17.16 16.02 -6.81
CA ARG A 8 18.24 15.82 -5.82
C ARG A 8 19.24 14.73 -6.22
N PHE A 9 18.77 13.65 -6.82
CA PHE A 9 19.56 12.44 -7.06
C PHE A 9 19.75 12.13 -8.55
N GLY A 10 19.05 12.83 -9.45
CA GLY A 10 19.05 12.55 -10.87
C GLY A 10 18.19 11.34 -11.25
N ALA A 11 18.10 11.07 -12.55
CA ALA A 11 17.43 9.89 -13.08
C ALA A 11 18.39 8.69 -13.16
N PRO A 12 17.91 7.44 -13.05
CA PRO A 12 16.51 7.08 -12.83
C PRO A 12 16.10 7.12 -11.33
N ILE A 13 14.82 7.42 -11.08
CA ILE A 13 14.16 7.20 -9.79
C ILE A 13 13.08 6.14 -9.97
N TYR A 14 13.14 5.07 -9.20
CA TYR A 14 12.16 4.00 -9.27
C TYR A 14 10.95 4.31 -8.39
N VAL A 15 9.75 4.01 -8.85
CA VAL A 15 8.52 4.19 -8.11
C VAL A 15 7.73 2.88 -8.15
N ARG A 16 7.40 2.33 -6.97
CA ARG A 16 6.61 1.09 -6.89
C ARG A 16 5.12 1.42 -7.08
N HIS A 17 4.55 0.87 -8.14
CA HIS A 17 3.28 1.25 -8.75
C HIS A 17 3.21 2.73 -9.14
N GLU A 18 2.16 3.12 -9.87
CA GLU A 18 1.89 4.52 -10.13
C GLU A 18 1.79 5.32 -8.82
N VAL A 19 2.46 6.48 -8.77
CA VAL A 19 2.52 7.31 -7.55
C VAL A 19 1.12 7.76 -7.11
N VAL A 20 0.24 7.99 -8.09
CA VAL A 20 -1.20 8.26 -8.01
C VAL A 20 -1.84 7.73 -9.29
N HIS A 21 -3.12 7.35 -9.26
CA HIS A 21 -3.89 6.92 -10.44
C HIS A 21 -4.28 8.12 -11.34
N ASN A 22 -3.28 8.82 -11.90
CA ASN A 22 -3.47 9.92 -12.84
C ASN A 22 -2.44 9.83 -13.98
N ARG A 23 -2.92 9.46 -15.17
CA ARG A 23 -2.09 9.26 -16.36
C ARG A 23 -1.25 10.49 -16.73
N PHE A 24 -1.79 11.71 -16.63
CA PHE A 24 -1.03 12.92 -16.96
C PHE A 24 0.17 13.11 -16.02
N VAL A 25 -0.04 12.89 -14.71
CA VAL A 25 1.02 12.97 -13.70
C VAL A 25 2.08 11.90 -13.94
N VAL A 26 1.65 10.65 -14.16
CA VAL A 26 2.55 9.51 -14.39
C VAL A 26 3.42 9.73 -15.63
N GLU A 27 2.82 10.11 -16.76
CA GLU A 27 3.56 10.36 -18.01
C GLU A 27 4.52 11.55 -17.88
N ASN A 28 4.12 12.61 -17.15
CA ASN A 28 5.00 13.74 -16.88
C ASN A 28 6.24 13.32 -16.07
N LEU A 29 6.07 12.46 -15.08
CA LEU A 29 7.18 11.94 -14.26
C LEU A 29 8.08 10.98 -15.05
N LYS A 30 7.51 10.12 -15.90
CA LYS A 30 8.30 9.25 -16.80
C LYS A 30 9.21 10.07 -17.71
N ASN A 31 8.67 11.14 -18.32
CA ASN A 31 9.44 12.05 -19.18
C ASN A 31 10.58 12.77 -18.43
N LYS A 32 10.48 12.88 -17.09
CA LYS A 32 11.54 13.44 -16.23
C LYS A 32 12.52 12.40 -15.71
N GLY A 33 12.34 11.11 -16.03
CA GLY A 33 13.24 10.02 -15.65
C GLY A 33 12.77 9.15 -14.48
N ALA A 34 11.49 9.23 -14.09
CA ALA A 34 10.91 8.24 -13.19
C ALA A 34 10.64 6.92 -13.93
N VAL A 35 10.92 5.80 -13.27
CA VAL A 35 10.65 4.45 -13.77
C VAL A 35 9.65 3.80 -12.84
N PHE A 36 8.45 3.51 -13.34
CA PHE A 36 7.41 2.84 -12.59
C PHE A 36 7.59 1.33 -12.75
N VAL A 37 7.58 0.61 -11.64
CA VAL A 37 7.72 -0.85 -11.56
C VAL A 37 6.55 -1.42 -10.78
N ASP A 38 6.18 -2.67 -11.05
CA ASP A 38 5.15 -3.35 -10.28
C ASP A 38 5.80 -4.00 -9.04
N GLU A 39 6.96 -4.62 -9.23
CA GLU A 39 7.66 -5.33 -8.18
C GLU A 39 9.07 -4.79 -7.93
N LEU A 40 9.55 -5.01 -6.70
CA LEU A 40 10.84 -4.47 -6.30
C LEU A 40 11.98 -5.17 -7.02
N GLU A 41 11.87 -6.45 -7.39
CA GLU A 41 12.90 -7.19 -8.12
C GLU A 41 13.34 -6.52 -9.43
N GLU A 42 12.48 -5.69 -10.03
CA GLU A 42 12.77 -4.89 -11.23
C GLU A 42 13.71 -3.70 -10.96
N VAL A 43 13.86 -3.31 -9.69
CA VAL A 43 14.69 -2.19 -9.23
C VAL A 43 16.13 -2.66 -9.00
N PRO A 44 17.17 -2.03 -9.57
CA PRO A 44 18.57 -2.39 -9.29
C PRO A 44 18.94 -2.25 -7.80
N GLU A 45 19.84 -3.10 -7.31
CA GLU A 45 20.34 -3.02 -5.93
C GLU A 45 20.93 -1.63 -5.62
N GLY A 46 20.70 -1.14 -4.40
CA GLY A 46 21.18 0.18 -3.96
C GLY A 46 20.52 1.39 -4.62
N ALA A 47 19.59 1.18 -5.58
CA ALA A 47 18.86 2.26 -6.23
C ALA A 47 17.89 2.97 -5.28
N THR A 48 17.43 4.14 -5.70
CA THR A 48 16.40 4.90 -4.97
C THR A 48 15.02 4.45 -5.42
N VAL A 49 14.19 4.03 -4.47
CA VAL A 49 12.80 3.62 -4.71
C VAL A 49 11.84 4.50 -3.91
N ILE A 50 10.70 4.80 -4.51
CA ILE A 50 9.62 5.56 -3.88
C ILE A 50 8.38 4.68 -3.80
N PHE A 51 7.83 4.49 -2.60
CA PHE A 51 6.52 3.85 -2.45
C PHE A 51 5.41 4.86 -2.79
N SER A 52 4.40 4.44 -3.56
CA SER A 52 3.29 5.29 -3.99
C SER A 52 2.41 5.78 -2.83
N ALA A 53 1.49 6.71 -3.13
CA ALA A 53 0.57 7.26 -2.13
C ALA A 53 -0.39 6.21 -1.52
N HIS A 54 -0.62 5.10 -2.23
CA HIS A 54 -1.49 4.01 -1.83
C HIS A 54 -0.88 3.13 -0.73
N GLY A 55 0.42 3.29 -0.43
CA GLY A 55 1.11 2.47 0.55
C GLY A 55 1.49 1.09 0.07
N VAL A 56 2.22 0.37 0.95
CA VAL A 56 2.77 -0.96 0.70
C VAL A 56 2.68 -1.84 1.94
N SER A 57 2.68 -3.16 1.75
CA SER A 57 2.69 -4.16 2.82
C SER A 57 3.97 -4.13 3.64
N ILE A 58 3.95 -4.76 4.83
CA ILE A 58 5.16 -4.95 5.65
C ILE A 58 6.21 -5.74 4.87
N LYS A 59 5.79 -6.78 4.15
CA LYS A 59 6.69 -7.64 3.35
C LYS A 59 7.47 -6.86 2.30
N VAL A 60 6.82 -5.94 1.59
CA VAL A 60 7.47 -5.09 0.57
C VAL A 60 8.50 -4.15 1.22
N ARG A 61 8.21 -3.62 2.42
CA ARG A 61 9.17 -2.79 3.17
C ARG A 61 10.41 -3.60 3.58
N GLU A 62 10.22 -4.79 4.13
CA GLU A 62 11.32 -5.68 4.52
C GLU A 62 12.16 -6.09 3.31
N GLU A 63 11.53 -6.32 2.16
CA GLU A 63 12.24 -6.67 0.93
C GLU A 63 13.13 -5.51 0.45
N ALA A 64 12.60 -4.28 0.46
CA ALA A 64 13.39 -3.09 0.10
C ALA A 64 14.61 -2.92 1.02
N GLU A 65 14.45 -3.16 2.32
CA GLU A 65 15.55 -3.13 3.29
C GLU A 65 16.58 -4.23 3.03
N LYS A 66 16.14 -5.48 2.82
CA LYS A 66 17.01 -6.62 2.50
C LYS A 66 17.84 -6.40 1.24
N ARG A 67 17.28 -5.69 0.26
CA ARG A 67 17.94 -5.34 -1.02
C ARG A 67 18.78 -4.06 -0.94
N GLY A 68 18.87 -3.44 0.23
CA GLY A 68 19.66 -2.22 0.46
C GLY A 68 19.17 -1.02 -0.36
N LEU A 69 17.89 -0.97 -0.71
CA LEU A 69 17.31 0.13 -1.49
C LEU A 69 17.21 1.40 -0.64
N LYS A 70 17.41 2.56 -1.27
CA LYS A 70 17.18 3.87 -0.63
C LYS A 70 15.71 4.21 -0.78
N VAL A 71 14.94 4.00 0.28
CA VAL A 71 13.48 4.16 0.26
C VAL A 71 13.06 5.58 0.63
N PHE A 72 12.20 6.18 -0.19
CA PHE A 72 11.34 7.30 0.23
C PHE A 72 9.88 6.85 0.24
N ASP A 73 9.20 7.05 1.35
CA ASP A 73 7.81 6.66 1.48
C ASP A 73 6.89 7.85 1.16
N ALA A 74 6.13 7.75 0.05
CA ALA A 74 5.15 8.76 -0.32
C ALA A 74 3.71 8.38 0.07
N THR A 75 3.53 7.34 0.90
CA THR A 75 2.22 6.90 1.40
C THR A 75 1.44 8.10 1.98
N CYS A 76 0.18 8.24 1.59
CA CYS A 76 -0.70 9.25 2.14
C CYS A 76 -0.83 9.06 3.66
N PRO A 77 -0.69 10.11 4.50
CA PRO A 77 -0.83 9.98 5.96
C PRO A 77 -2.17 9.37 6.41
N LEU A 78 -3.24 9.53 5.62
CA LEU A 78 -4.53 8.90 5.90
C LEU A 78 -4.51 7.39 5.66
N VAL A 79 -3.79 6.91 4.64
CA VAL A 79 -3.54 5.48 4.42
C VAL A 79 -2.64 4.93 5.54
N THR A 80 -1.59 5.67 5.93
CA THR A 80 -0.73 5.28 7.07
C THR A 80 -1.52 5.14 8.36
N LYS A 81 -2.55 5.98 8.58
CA LYS A 81 -3.45 5.83 9.74
C LYS A 81 -4.19 4.50 9.69
N VAL A 82 -4.76 4.12 8.54
CA VAL A 82 -5.44 2.82 8.39
C VAL A 82 -4.47 1.67 8.65
N HIS A 83 -3.26 1.72 8.07
CA HIS A 83 -2.23 0.71 8.32
C HIS A 83 -1.89 0.57 9.81
N THR A 84 -1.71 1.71 10.49
CA THR A 84 -1.39 1.74 11.93
C THR A 84 -2.49 1.11 12.76
N GLU A 85 -3.76 1.40 12.45
CA GLU A 85 -4.89 0.77 13.12
C GLU A 85 -4.98 -0.73 12.85
N VAL A 86 -4.76 -1.18 11.61
CA VAL A 86 -4.74 -2.62 11.29
C VAL A 86 -3.67 -3.34 12.10
N SER A 87 -2.42 -2.86 12.09
CA SER A 87 -1.35 -3.49 12.87
C SER A 87 -1.64 -3.47 14.38
N ARG A 88 -2.23 -2.40 14.90
CA ARG A 88 -2.60 -2.29 16.32
C ARG A 88 -3.71 -3.27 16.70
N LEU A 89 -4.77 -3.35 15.89
CA LEU A 89 -5.91 -4.26 16.11
C LEU A 89 -5.46 -5.72 16.01
N HIS A 90 -4.61 -6.03 15.03
CA HIS A 90 -4.01 -7.36 14.86
C HIS A 90 -3.16 -7.76 16.06
N ALA A 91 -2.33 -6.85 16.58
CA ALA A 91 -1.54 -7.08 17.79
C ALA A 91 -2.38 -7.30 19.06
N LEU A 92 -3.63 -6.81 19.08
CA LEU A 92 -4.61 -7.08 20.14
C LEU A 92 -5.37 -8.39 19.94
N GLY A 93 -5.04 -9.17 18.91
CA GLY A 93 -5.69 -10.46 18.60
C GLY A 93 -7.08 -10.33 17.98
N ARG A 94 -7.45 -9.14 17.48
CA ARG A 94 -8.75 -8.91 16.85
C ARG A 94 -8.80 -9.47 15.44
N GLU A 95 -9.97 -9.96 15.05
CA GLU A 95 -10.32 -10.16 13.65
C GLU A 95 -10.68 -8.82 13.00
N ILE A 96 -10.27 -8.62 11.76
CA ILE A 96 -10.40 -7.34 11.05
C ILE A 96 -11.09 -7.58 9.71
N VAL A 97 -12.18 -6.85 9.45
CA VAL A 97 -12.79 -6.80 8.12
C VAL A 97 -12.29 -5.56 7.40
N MET A 98 -11.56 -5.76 6.31
CA MET A 98 -11.21 -4.71 5.36
C MET A 98 -12.30 -4.60 4.31
N ILE A 99 -12.94 -3.44 4.22
CA ILE A 99 -13.88 -3.12 3.14
C ILE A 99 -13.09 -2.39 2.05
N GLY A 100 -13.05 -2.94 0.84
CA GLY A 100 -12.24 -2.38 -0.23
C GLY A 100 -12.35 -3.18 -1.52
N HIS A 101 -11.71 -2.70 -2.58
CA HIS A 101 -11.68 -3.43 -3.85
C HIS A 101 -10.46 -4.34 -3.97
N LYS A 102 -10.68 -5.63 -4.26
CA LYS A 102 -9.60 -6.59 -4.42
C LYS A 102 -8.64 -6.16 -5.55
N GLY A 103 -7.35 -6.30 -5.30
CA GLY A 103 -6.32 -5.91 -6.26
C GLY A 103 -6.02 -4.41 -6.31
N HIS A 104 -6.75 -3.56 -5.59
CA HIS A 104 -6.36 -2.15 -5.46
C HIS A 104 -5.08 -2.03 -4.60
N PRO A 105 -4.05 -1.27 -5.02
CA PRO A 105 -2.77 -1.19 -4.28
C PRO A 105 -2.90 -0.82 -2.80
N GLU A 106 -3.85 0.07 -2.47
CA GLU A 106 -4.14 0.44 -1.07
C GLU A 106 -4.71 -0.72 -0.25
N VAL A 107 -5.54 -1.56 -0.86
CA VAL A 107 -6.12 -2.74 -0.23
C VAL A 107 -5.03 -3.77 0.02
N GLU A 108 -4.22 -4.08 -0.98
CA GLU A 108 -3.08 -5.01 -0.84
C GLU A 108 -2.08 -4.51 0.21
N GLY A 109 -1.81 -3.20 0.23
CA GLY A 109 -0.99 -2.54 1.24
C GLY A 109 -1.57 -2.72 2.65
N THR A 110 -2.87 -2.50 2.82
CA THR A 110 -3.58 -2.59 4.11
C THR A 110 -3.71 -4.03 4.61
N LEU A 111 -4.08 -4.97 3.74
CA LEU A 111 -4.14 -6.40 4.07
C LEU A 111 -2.78 -6.90 4.54
N GLY A 112 -1.70 -6.47 3.87
CA GLY A 112 -0.33 -6.82 4.21
C GLY A 112 0.23 -6.17 5.48
N GLN A 113 -0.59 -5.51 6.30
CA GLN A 113 -0.22 -5.04 7.64
C GLN A 113 -0.52 -6.06 8.75
N ALA A 114 -1.23 -7.14 8.41
CA ALA A 114 -1.54 -8.26 9.29
C ALA A 114 -1.16 -9.58 8.60
N LYS A 115 -0.74 -10.57 9.39
CA LYS A 115 -0.31 -11.89 8.86
C LYS A 115 -1.46 -12.90 8.77
N ASP A 116 -2.51 -12.70 9.54
CA ASP A 116 -3.69 -13.55 9.70
C ASP A 116 -4.85 -12.70 10.25
N ASN A 117 -6.05 -13.29 10.33
CA ASN A 117 -7.25 -12.67 10.93
C ASN A 117 -7.66 -11.32 10.31
N ILE A 118 -7.36 -11.11 9.04
CA ILE A 118 -7.88 -10.00 8.23
C ILE A 118 -8.60 -10.55 7.00
N TYR A 119 -9.81 -10.07 6.77
CA TYR A 119 -10.72 -10.54 5.72
C TYR A 119 -11.06 -9.38 4.79
N LEU A 120 -11.07 -9.61 3.48
CA LEU A 120 -11.52 -8.62 2.50
C LEU A 120 -12.98 -8.85 2.16
N VAL A 121 -13.78 -7.78 2.16
CA VAL A 121 -15.13 -7.76 1.60
C VAL A 121 -15.28 -6.58 0.63
N GLU A 122 -16.01 -6.80 -0.46
CA GLU A 122 -16.35 -5.75 -1.43
C GLU A 122 -17.87 -5.45 -1.42
N THR A 123 -18.67 -6.46 -1.05
CA THR A 123 -20.14 -6.45 -1.16
C THR A 123 -20.84 -6.97 0.10
N PRO A 124 -22.13 -6.66 0.30
CA PRO A 124 -22.93 -7.28 1.37
C PRO A 124 -22.99 -8.81 1.30
N GLU A 125 -22.95 -9.39 0.10
CA GLU A 125 -22.94 -10.83 -0.12
C GLU A 125 -21.65 -11.46 0.44
N ASP A 126 -20.51 -10.80 0.28
CA ASP A 126 -19.25 -11.26 0.88
C ASP A 126 -19.37 -11.33 2.40
N VAL A 127 -20.01 -10.33 3.02
CA VAL A 127 -20.25 -10.29 4.48
C VAL A 127 -21.12 -11.47 4.93
N GLN A 128 -22.13 -11.86 4.15
CA GLN A 128 -22.98 -13.02 4.50
C GLN A 128 -22.21 -14.35 4.49
N SER A 129 -21.13 -14.42 3.71
CA SER A 129 -20.27 -15.61 3.60
C SER A 129 -19.08 -15.61 4.56
N LEU A 130 -18.86 -14.54 5.32
CA LEU A 130 -17.74 -14.44 6.26
C LEU A 130 -17.90 -15.41 7.44
N GLU A 131 -16.86 -16.20 7.68
CA GLU A 131 -16.70 -16.99 8.89
C GLU A 131 -15.79 -16.23 9.87
N ILE A 132 -16.38 -15.71 10.95
CA ILE A 132 -15.68 -14.99 12.02
C ILE A 132 -15.64 -15.87 13.27
N HIS A 133 -14.46 -16.08 13.84
CA HIS A 133 -14.26 -17.00 14.97
C HIS A 133 -14.53 -16.36 16.33
N HIS A 134 -14.31 -15.04 16.45
CA HIS A 134 -14.39 -14.23 17.66
C HIS A 134 -15.18 -12.94 17.40
N PRO A 135 -16.51 -13.02 17.22
CA PRO A 135 -17.34 -11.87 16.85
C PRO A 135 -17.28 -10.71 17.87
N ASP A 136 -17.04 -11.00 19.16
CA ASP A 136 -16.89 -9.97 20.20
C ASP A 136 -15.55 -9.19 20.11
N GLN A 137 -14.61 -9.69 19.32
CA GLN A 137 -13.28 -9.11 19.09
C GLN A 137 -13.08 -8.70 17.63
N LEU A 138 -14.17 -8.34 16.96
CA LEU A 138 -14.15 -7.88 15.57
C LEU A 138 -13.91 -6.36 15.48
N ALA A 139 -13.24 -5.93 14.42
CA ALA A 139 -13.14 -4.54 14.00
C ALA A 139 -13.24 -4.45 12.47
N TYR A 140 -13.46 -3.26 11.93
CA TYR A 140 -13.40 -3.05 10.49
C TYR A 140 -12.61 -1.78 10.14
N VAL A 141 -12.07 -1.77 8.93
CA VAL A 141 -11.43 -0.63 8.29
C VAL A 141 -11.91 -0.55 6.85
N THR A 142 -11.74 0.61 6.21
CA THR A 142 -12.17 0.82 4.82
C THR A 142 -11.02 1.36 3.99
N GLN A 143 -11.02 1.04 2.70
CA GLN A 143 -10.26 1.77 1.71
C GLN A 143 -10.71 3.24 1.72
N THR A 144 -9.76 4.18 1.60
CA THR A 144 -9.99 5.61 1.79
C THR A 144 -10.75 6.28 0.65
N THR A 145 -10.89 5.61 -0.50
CA THR A 145 -11.48 6.15 -1.72
C THR A 145 -12.77 5.44 -2.16
N LEU A 146 -13.45 4.74 -1.24
CA LEU A 146 -14.74 4.12 -1.56
C LEU A 146 -15.83 5.18 -1.79
N SER A 147 -16.89 4.78 -2.50
CA SER A 147 -18.17 5.48 -2.48
C SER A 147 -18.69 5.55 -1.04
N VAL A 148 -19.28 6.68 -0.67
CA VAL A 148 -19.96 6.84 0.63
C VAL A 148 -21.37 6.23 0.59
N ASP A 149 -21.96 6.19 -0.61
CA ASP A 149 -23.28 5.62 -0.89
C ASP A 149 -23.21 4.14 -1.24
#